data_AF-A0A382W2P5-F1
#
_entry.id   AF-A0A382W2P5-F1
#
_cell.length_a   1.000
_cell.length_b   1.000
_cell.length_c   1.000
_cell.angle_alpha   90.00
_cell.angle_beta   90.00
_cell.angle_gamma   90.00
#
_symmetry.space_group_name_H-M   'P 1'
#
loop_
_entity.id
_entity.type
_entity.pdbx_description
1 polymer ?
#
loop_
_entity_poly.entity_id
_entity_poly.type
_entity_poly.pdbx_seq_one_letter_code
_entity_poly.pdbx_strand_id
1 'polypeptide(L)'
;MKTIIFFLTFSLAFSQDPETFFTTGEAQLSSGDLEGAESSFNAALKADPSFAPAYQGLSKLYLHKGDLKKANEYSNQAVQADEDFRDWVIQIGKITEHVQNGNRNVQ
;
A
#
# COMPACT_ATOMS: atom_id res chain seq x y z
N MET A 1 -30.29 -3.28 -19.61
CA MET A 1 -29.04 -3.03 -20.38
C MET A 1 -28.57 -1.64 -20.00
N LYS A 2 -27.42 -1.52 -19.32
CA LYS A 2 -26.20 -0.80 -19.79
C LYS A 2 -26.55 0.64 -20.21
N THR A 3 -26.17 1.70 -19.48
CA THR A 3 -24.78 2.13 -19.25
C THR A 3 -24.75 3.20 -18.14
N ILE A 4 -23.95 3.01 -17.09
CA ILE A 4 -23.54 4.08 -16.18
C ILE A 4 -22.28 4.68 -16.79
N ILE A 5 -22.43 5.87 -17.35
CA ILE A 5 -21.33 6.69 -17.86
C ILE A 5 -20.65 7.31 -16.63
N PHE A 6 -19.45 6.82 -16.30
CA PHE A 6 -18.57 7.50 -15.34
C PHE A 6 -18.04 8.76 -16.00
N PHE A 7 -18.68 9.89 -15.71
CA PHE A 7 -18.13 11.21 -16.00
C PHE A 7 -17.05 11.52 -14.97
N LEU A 8 -15.79 11.45 -15.36
CA LEU A 8 -14.72 12.16 -14.67
C LEU A 8 -14.03 13.06 -15.69
N THR A 9 -14.50 14.30 -15.70
CA THR A 9 -13.94 15.41 -16.45
C THR A 9 -12.50 15.62 -15.98
N PHE A 10 -11.59 15.13 -16.81
CA PHE A 10 -10.15 15.36 -16.76
C PHE A 10 -9.88 16.87 -16.80
N SER A 11 -9.84 17.47 -15.62
CA SER A 11 -9.44 18.86 -15.44
C SER A 11 -7.92 18.88 -15.51
N LEU A 12 -7.37 19.58 -16.50
CA LEU A 12 -5.95 19.91 -16.60
C LEU A 12 -5.51 20.68 -15.33
N ALA A 13 -5.03 19.94 -14.35
CA ALA A 13 -4.17 20.42 -13.28
C ALA A 13 -2.88 19.61 -13.40
N PHE A 14 -1.72 20.24 -13.22
CA PHE A 14 -0.41 19.58 -13.28
C PHE A 14 -0.43 18.26 -12.49
N SER A 15 -0.60 17.16 -13.23
CA SER A 15 -0.90 15.82 -12.71
C SER A 15 0.36 15.29 -12.05
N GLN A 16 0.46 15.40 -10.72
CA GLN A 16 1.42 14.58 -10.00
C GLN A 16 0.94 13.14 -10.11
N ASP A 17 1.63 12.36 -10.93
CA ASP A 17 1.33 10.95 -11.16
C ASP A 17 1.46 10.20 -9.82
N PRO A 18 0.45 9.42 -9.38
CA PRO A 18 0.58 8.55 -8.21
C PRO A 18 1.86 7.71 -8.24
N GLU A 19 2.36 7.35 -9.43
CA GLU A 19 3.62 6.63 -9.61
C GLU A 19 4.83 7.42 -9.09
N THR A 20 4.88 8.74 -9.28
CA THR A 20 5.99 9.58 -8.80
C THR A 20 6.06 9.61 -7.27
N PHE A 21 4.91 9.76 -6.62
CA PHE A 21 4.82 9.69 -5.17
C PHE A 21 5.17 8.29 -4.66
N PHE A 22 4.73 7.25 -5.36
CA PHE A 22 5.06 5.87 -5.01
C PHE A 22 6.56 5.58 -5.11
N THR A 23 7.23 5.94 -6.20
CA THR A 23 8.69 5.76 -6.35
C THR A 23 9.46 6.53 -5.26
N THR A 24 8.99 7.74 -4.92
CA THR A 24 9.57 8.51 -3.80
C THR A 24 9.40 7.78 -2.47
N GLY A 25 8.21 7.24 -2.22
CA GLY A 25 7.92 6.45 -1.02
C GLY A 25 8.75 5.17 -0.94
N GLU A 26 8.99 4.47 -2.05
CA GLU A 26 9.88 3.29 -2.08
C GLU A 26 11.34 3.65 -1.78
N ALA A 27 11.82 4.78 -2.30
CA ALA A 27 13.17 5.28 -2.01
C ALA A 27 13.32 5.66 -0.52
N GLN A 28 12.32 6.32 0.06
CA GLN A 28 12.30 6.67 1.48
C GLN A 28 12.21 5.44 2.38
N LEU A 29 11.38 4.46 2.01
CA LEU A 29 11.28 3.20 2.74
C LEU A 29 12.64 2.47 2.75
N SER A 30 13.32 2.46 1.60
CA SER A 30 14.64 1.84 1.44
C SER A 30 15.74 2.57 2.21
N SER A 31 15.61 3.88 2.41
CA SER A 31 16.55 4.67 3.23
C SER A 31 16.24 4.64 4.73
N GLY A 32 15.11 4.03 5.14
CA GLY A 32 14.66 3.99 6.52
C GLY A 32 13.87 5.22 6.98
N ASP A 33 13.57 6.16 6.07
CA ASP A 33 12.67 7.29 6.31
C ASP A 33 11.21 6.80 6.29
N LEU A 34 10.79 6.14 7.36
CA LEU A 34 9.47 5.54 7.46
C LEU A 34 8.35 6.60 7.50
N GLU A 35 8.60 7.78 8.06
CA GLU A 35 7.60 8.86 8.10
C GLU A 35 7.42 9.49 6.72
N GLY A 36 8.53 9.77 6.02
CA GLY A 36 8.50 10.26 4.66
C GLY A 36 7.84 9.27 3.71
N ALA A 37 8.19 7.98 3.81
CA ALA A 37 7.57 6.94 2.99
C ALA A 37 6.05 6.85 3.19
N GLU A 38 5.58 6.93 4.44
CA GLU A 38 4.15 6.95 4.76
C GLU A 38 3.45 8.16 4.15
N SER A 39 4.06 9.34 4.23
CA SER A 39 3.53 10.55 3.59
C SER A 39 3.45 10.41 2.07
N SER A 40 4.48 9.85 1.44
CA SER A 40 4.54 9.68 -0.02
C SER A 40 3.54 8.66 -0.54
N PHE A 41 3.39 7.51 0.12
CA PHE A 41 2.34 6.55 -0.27
C PHE A 41 0.93 7.12 -0.07
N ASN A 42 0.69 7.88 0.99
CA ASN A 42 -0.60 8.56 1.17
C ASN A 42 -0.83 9.65 0.11
N ALA A 43 0.22 10.34 -0.34
CA ALA A 43 0.12 11.29 -1.45
C ALA A 43 -0.22 10.60 -2.78
N ALA A 44 0.34 9.41 -3.05
CA ALA A 44 -0.05 8.58 -4.19
C ALA A 44 -1.54 8.23 -4.12
N LEU A 45 -2.04 7.78 -2.96
CA LEU A 45 -3.45 7.47 -2.76
C LEU A 45 -4.37 8.70 -2.82
N LYS A 46 -3.86 9.89 -2.52
CA LYS A 46 -4.60 11.14 -2.70
C LYS A 46 -4.72 11.53 -4.17
N ALA A 47 -3.70 11.23 -4.98
CA ALA A 47 -3.72 11.44 -6.43
C ALA A 47 -4.63 10.41 -7.12
N ASP A 48 -4.52 9.14 -6.73
CA ASP A 48 -5.38 8.06 -7.18
C ASP A 48 -5.72 7.08 -6.02
N PRO A 49 -6.94 7.14 -5.48
CA PRO A 49 -7.38 6.25 -4.40
C PRO A 49 -7.43 4.76 -4.76
N SER A 50 -7.39 4.43 -6.06
CA SER A 50 -7.36 3.05 -6.58
C SER A 50 -5.96 2.55 -6.89
N PHE A 51 -4.91 3.32 -6.58
CA PHE A 51 -3.54 2.96 -6.87
C PHE A 51 -3.02 1.85 -5.93
N ALA A 52 -3.27 0.60 -6.31
CA ALA A 52 -2.90 -0.61 -5.58
C ALA A 52 -1.42 -0.67 -5.11
N PRO A 53 -0.41 -0.23 -5.90
CA PRO A 53 0.98 -0.23 -5.45
C PRO A 53 1.21 0.59 -4.18
N ALA A 54 0.50 1.70 -3.96
CA ALA A 54 0.66 2.49 -2.74
C ALA A 54 0.12 1.78 -1.49
N TYR A 55 -0.97 1.03 -1.60
CA TYR A 55 -1.44 0.15 -0.51
C TYR A 55 -0.42 -0.95 -0.21
N GLN A 56 0.21 -1.54 -1.24
CA GLN A 56 1.32 -2.48 -1.04
C GLN A 56 2.50 -1.81 -0.32
N GLY A 57 2.85 -0.58 -0.72
CA GLY A 57 3.89 0.23 -0.08
C GLY A 57 3.62 0.47 1.41
N LEU A 58 2.40 0.87 1.78
CA LEU A 58 1.99 1.02 3.18
C LEU A 58 2.03 -0.31 3.93
N SER A 59 1.63 -1.42 3.30
CA SER A 59 1.72 -2.75 3.89
C SER A 59 3.17 -3.13 4.23
N LYS A 60 4.11 -2.91 3.29
CA LYS A 60 5.56 -3.11 3.52
C LYS A 60 6.05 -2.21 4.67
N LEU A 61 5.70 -0.94 4.65
CA LEU A 61 6.08 0.03 5.67
C LEU A 61 5.66 -0.39 7.07
N TYR A 62 4.44 -0.89 7.23
CA TYR A 62 3.95 -1.34 8.53
C TYR A 62 4.55 -2.67 8.98
N LEU A 63 4.99 -3.54 8.05
CA LEU A 63 5.88 -4.66 8.42
C LEU A 63 7.20 -4.16 9.02
N HIS A 64 7.83 -3.15 8.41
CA HIS A 64 9.06 -2.55 8.93
C HIS A 64 8.87 -1.92 10.31
N LYS A 65 7.68 -1.35 10.59
CA LYS A 65 7.31 -0.81 11.92
C LYS A 65 6.92 -1.90 12.93
N GLY A 66 6.78 -3.16 12.50
CA GLY A 66 6.32 -4.27 13.34
C GLY A 66 4.81 -4.27 13.63
N ASP A 67 4.03 -3.39 13.00
CA ASP A 67 2.58 -3.35 13.13
C ASP A 67 1.95 -4.32 12.12
N LEU A 68 1.95 -5.59 12.49
CA LEU A 68 1.43 -6.68 11.65
C LEU A 68 -0.06 -6.51 11.33
N LYS A 69 -0.82 -5.87 12.22
CA LYS A 69 -2.25 -5.62 12.02
C LYS A 69 -2.46 -4.65 10.88
N LYS A 70 -1.79 -3.50 10.90
CA LYS A 70 -1.86 -2.52 9.81
C LYS A 70 -1.28 -3.05 8.52
N ALA A 71 -0.16 -3.80 8.58
CA ALA A 71 0.41 -4.42 7.39
C ALA A 71 -0.63 -5.28 6.64
N ASN A 72 -1.40 -6.09 7.39
CA ASN A 72 -2.46 -6.94 6.83
C ASN A 72 -3.69 -6.15 6.35
N GLU A 73 -4.06 -5.07 7.04
CA GLU A 73 -5.14 -4.17 6.59
C GLU A 73 -4.81 -3.56 5.23
N TYR A 74 -3.61 -3.00 5.07
CA TYR A 74 -3.18 -2.40 3.81
C TYR A 74 -2.98 -3.43 2.68
N SER A 75 -2.53 -4.66 2.97
CA SER A 75 -2.49 -5.70 1.94
C SER A 75 -3.90 -6.05 1.43
N ASN A 76 -4.89 -6.09 2.32
CA ASN A 76 -6.28 -6.31 1.92
C ASN A 76 -6.83 -5.16 1.08
N GLN A 77 -6.41 -3.92 1.34
CA GLN A 77 -6.78 -2.78 0.49
C GLN A 77 -6.13 -2.86 -0.89
N ALA A 78 -4.87 -3.33 -0.98
CA ALA A 78 -4.20 -3.54 -2.26
C ALA A 78 -4.99 -4.51 -3.16
N VAL A 79 -5.42 -5.67 -2.63
CA VAL A 79 -6.22 -6.64 -3.41
C VAL A 79 -7.64 -6.16 -3.73
N GLN A 80 -8.20 -5.27 -2.91
CA GLN A 80 -9.50 -4.64 -3.19
C GLN A 80 -9.40 -3.61 -4.33
N ALA A 81 -8.26 -2.92 -4.42
CA ALA A 81 -7.99 -1.97 -5.49
C ALA A 81 -7.67 -2.70 -6.80
N ASP A 82 -6.87 -3.76 -6.75
CA ASP A 82 -6.48 -4.57 -7.89
C ASP A 82 -6.25 -6.03 -7.47
N GLU A 83 -6.98 -6.96 -8.11
CA GLU A 83 -6.95 -8.38 -7.77
C GLU A 83 -5.60 -9.06 -8.03
N ASP A 84 -4.75 -8.47 -8.88
CA ASP A 84 -3.41 -8.96 -9.18
C ASP A 84 -2.49 -8.93 -7.94
N PHE A 85 -2.86 -8.16 -6.91
CA PHE A 85 -2.15 -8.09 -5.63
C PHE A 85 -2.54 -9.21 -4.65
N ARG A 86 -3.31 -10.21 -5.07
CA ARG A 86 -3.68 -11.37 -4.23
C ARG A 86 -2.45 -12.10 -3.67
N ASP A 87 -1.40 -12.25 -4.47
CA ASP A 87 -0.17 -12.90 -4.03
C ASP A 87 0.49 -12.16 -2.87
N TRP A 88 0.39 -10.82 -2.85
CA TRP A 88 0.90 -10.00 -1.75
C TRP A 88 0.18 -10.30 -0.43
N VAL A 89 -1.16 -10.45 -0.45
CA VAL A 89 -1.94 -10.82 0.75
C VAL A 89 -1.52 -12.18 1.29
N ILE A 90 -1.32 -13.16 0.41
CA ILE A 90 -0.87 -14.51 0.79
C ILE A 90 0.53 -14.43 1.44
N GLN A 91 1.44 -13.64 0.87
CA GLN A 91 2.78 -13.44 1.41
C GLN A 91 2.74 -12.78 2.80
N ILE A 92 1.94 -11.73 2.97
CA ILE A 92 1.79 -11.02 4.24
C ILE A 92 1.22 -11.93 5.32
N GLY A 93 0.20 -12.74 4.99
CA GLY A 93 -0.34 -13.75 5.90
C GLY A 93 0.76 -14.66 6.46
N LYS A 94 1.62 -15.21 5.58
CA LYS A 94 2.75 -16.06 6.00
C LYS A 94 3.77 -15.32 6.88
N ILE A 95 4.11 -14.08 6.53
CA ILE A 95 5.07 -13.26 7.30
C ILE A 95 4.52 -12.99 8.69
N THR A 96 3.28 -12.50 8.78
CA THR A 96 2.67 -12.14 10.07
C THR A 96 2.50 -13.36 10.98
N GLU A 97 2.12 -14.52 10.43
CA GLU A 97 2.05 -15.77 11.18
C GLU A 97 3.43 -16.19 11.72
N HIS A 98 4.47 -16.14 10.87
CA HIS A 98 5.83 -16.50 11.30
C HIS A 98 6.33 -15.59 12.42
N VAL A 99 6.12 -14.28 12.32
CA VAL A 99 6.50 -13.31 13.36
C VAL A 99 5.71 -13.55 14.65
N GLN A 100 4.39 -13.78 14.56
CA GLN A 100 3.56 -14.07 15.73
C GLN A 100 4.00 -15.35 16.44
N ASN A 101 4.29 -16.42 15.70
CA ASN A 101 4.73 -17.68 16.26
C ASN A 101 6.14 -17.56 16.88
N GLY A 102 7.05 -16.82 16.24
CA GLY A 102 8.36 -16.49 16.81
C GLY A 102 8.23 -15.76 18.15
N ASN A 103 7.35 -14.75 18.23
CA ASN A 103 7.10 -13.98 19.46
C ASN A 103 6.43 -14.79 20.57
N ARG A 104 5.63 -15.82 20.22
CA ARG A 104 5.02 -16.73 21.21
C ARG A 104 6.02 -17.72 21.81
N ASN A 105 7.00 -18.16 21.02
CA ASN A 105 7.96 -19.17 21.45
C ASN A 105 9.09 -18.60 22.33
N VAL A 106 9.16 -17.28 22.51
CA VAL A 106 10.17 -16.59 23.35
C VAL A 106 9.61 -16.13 24.70
N GLN A 107 8.34 -16.39 24.99
CA GLN A 107 7.68 -16.12 26.29
C GLN A 107 7.66 -17.40 27.14
#